data_AF-A0AAV2PS66-F1
#
_entry.id   AF-A0AAV2PS66-F1
#
_cell.length_a   1.000
_cell.length_b   1.000
_cell.length_c   1.000
_cell.angle_alpha   90.00
_cell.angle_beta   90.00
_cell.angle_gamma   90.00
#
_symmetry.space_group_name_H-M   'P 1'
#
loop_
_entity.id
_entity.type
_entity.pdbx_description
1 polymer ?
#
loop_
_entity_poly.entity_id
_entity_poly.type
_entity_poly.pdbx_seq_one_letter_code
_entity_poly.pdbx_strand_id
1 'polypeptide(L)'
;TENSININVFSSVKSIVGEWTIEVDARSGQQDNNFPCKKSFYILFNPWCSDDEVYVEGEDERNEYILNETGLIWRGTSNCMRPCSWNFAQFEENILQCILYVLKNVCRMSPSNM
;
A
#
# COMPACT_ATOMS: atom_id res chain seq x y z
N THR A 1 -23.33 -9.86 -25.13
CA THR A 1 -22.81 -10.45 -23.88
C THR A 1 -23.03 -9.45 -22.77
N GLU A 2 -24.24 -9.40 -22.23
CA GLU A 2 -24.70 -8.38 -21.27
C GLU A 2 -25.09 -9.05 -19.95
N ASN A 3 -24.11 -9.51 -19.18
CA ASN A 3 -24.38 -9.99 -17.83
C ASN A 3 -23.20 -9.63 -16.91
N SER A 4 -22.89 -8.34 -16.84
CA SER A 4 -21.88 -7.77 -15.95
C SER A 4 -22.56 -6.94 -14.86
N ILE A 5 -21.99 -7.00 -13.66
CA ILE A 5 -22.39 -6.18 -12.52
C ILE A 5 -21.17 -5.37 -12.11
N ASN A 6 -21.35 -4.06 -11.94
CA ASN A 6 -20.32 -3.17 -11.41
C ASN A 6 -20.58 -2.93 -9.92
N ILE A 7 -19.56 -3.12 -9.09
CA ILE A 7 -19.63 -2.97 -7.64
C ILE A 7 -18.52 -2.02 -7.22
N ASN A 8 -18.86 -1.03 -6.39
CA ASN A 8 -17.88 -0.18 -5.73
C ASN A 8 -17.57 -0.76 -4.36
N VAL A 9 -16.29 -1.00 -4.09
CA VAL A 9 -15.80 -1.53 -2.82
C VAL A 9 -14.91 -0.47 -2.19
N PHE A 10 -15.13 -0.16 -0.92
CA PHE A 10 -14.35 0.81 -0.17
C PHE A 10 -13.72 0.12 1.04
N SER A 11 -12.41 0.26 1.20
CA SER A 11 -11.69 -0.21 2.39
C SER A 11 -11.85 0.77 3.54
N SER A 12 -11.69 0.28 4.77
CA SER A 12 -11.61 1.15 5.95
C SER A 12 -10.28 1.91 5.97
N VAL A 13 -10.23 3.11 6.53
CA VAL A 13 -8.97 3.83 6.82
C VAL A 13 -8.11 3.09 7.85
N LYS A 14 -8.66 2.08 8.53
CA LYS A 14 -7.95 1.19 9.45
C LYS A 14 -7.64 -0.19 8.84
N SER A 15 -7.88 -0.37 7.54
CA SER A 15 -7.57 -1.63 6.86
C SER A 15 -6.08 -1.94 6.96
N ILE A 16 -5.74 -3.21 7.20
CA ILE A 16 -4.34 -3.65 7.27
C ILE A 16 -3.67 -3.43 5.91
N VAL A 17 -2.51 -2.79 5.94
CA VAL A 17 -1.65 -2.61 4.77
C VAL A 17 -1.02 -3.95 4.39
N GLY A 18 -1.13 -4.33 3.12
CA GLY A 18 -0.57 -5.59 2.63
C GLY A 18 -1.21 -6.10 1.35
N GLU A 19 -0.90 -7.36 1.03
CA GLU A 19 -1.50 -8.10 -0.08
C GLU A 19 -2.82 -8.73 0.38
N TRP A 20 -3.88 -8.51 -0.41
CA TRP A 20 -5.23 -9.00 -0.17
C TRP A 20 -5.72 -9.85 -1.34
N THR A 21 -6.45 -10.92 -1.02
CA THR A 21 -7.21 -11.71 -1.98
C THR A 21 -8.69 -11.31 -1.94
N ILE A 22 -9.38 -11.44 -3.07
CA ILE A 22 -10.83 -11.20 -3.17
C ILE A 22 -11.52 -12.53 -3.41
N GLU A 23 -12.60 -12.78 -2.67
CA GLU A 23 -13.51 -13.89 -2.92
C GLU A 23 -14.94 -13.34 -2.99
N VAL A 24 -15.75 -13.90 -3.88
CA VAL A 24 -17.16 -13.51 -4.05
C VAL A 24 -18.03 -14.71 -3.72
N ASP A 25 -18.74 -14.64 -2.61
CA ASP A 25 -19.75 -15.62 -2.24
C ASP A 25 -21.12 -15.19 -2.79
N ALA A 26 -21.72 -16.03 -3.62
CA ALA A 26 -23.04 -15.82 -4.19
C ALA A 26 -23.98 -16.96 -3.83
N ARG A 27 -25.11 -16.60 -3.21
CA ARG A 27 -26.20 -17.53 -2.89
C ARG A 27 -27.29 -17.45 -3.94
N SER A 28 -27.68 -18.60 -4.49
CA SER A 28 -28.84 -18.73 -5.37
C SER A 28 -29.74 -19.85 -4.86
N GLY A 29 -30.89 -19.48 -4.28
CA GLY A 29 -31.78 -20.44 -3.61
C GLY A 29 -31.09 -21.10 -2.41
N GLN A 30 -30.96 -22.44 -2.43
CA GLN A 30 -30.24 -23.22 -1.41
C GLN A 30 -28.77 -23.51 -1.76
N GLN A 31 -28.27 -23.00 -2.88
CA GLN A 31 -26.90 -23.24 -3.31
C GLN A 31 -26.01 -22.03 -2.99
N ASP A 32 -24.94 -22.28 -2.24
CA ASP A 32 -23.86 -21.34 -2.00
C ASP A 32 -22.71 -21.61 -2.98
N ASN A 33 -22.29 -20.59 -3.72
CA ASN A 33 -21.18 -20.65 -4.67
C ASN A 33 -20.10 -19.64 -4.25
N ASN A 34 -18.85 -20.09 -4.12
CA ASN A 34 -17.69 -19.21 -3.91
C ASN A 34 -16.92 -19.05 -5.22
N PHE A 35 -16.59 -17.80 -5.55
CA PHE A 35 -15.79 -17.41 -6.70
C PHE A 35 -14.52 -16.68 -6.23
N PRO A 36 -13.41 -17.39 -5.96
CA PRO A 36 -12.15 -16.74 -5.60
C PRO A 36 -11.54 -16.04 -6.82
N CYS A 37 -11.08 -14.80 -6.62
CA CYS A 37 -10.32 -14.06 -7.61
C CYS A 37 -8.87 -14.56 -7.64
N LYS A 38 -8.36 -14.88 -8.83
CA LYS A 38 -6.97 -15.38 -9.00
C LYS A 38 -5.91 -14.30 -8.76
N LYS A 39 -6.29 -13.02 -8.82
CA LYS A 39 -5.36 -11.90 -8.67
C LYS A 39 -5.54 -11.28 -7.30
N SER A 40 -4.45 -11.20 -6.56
CA SER A 40 -4.36 -10.34 -5.38
C SER A 40 -4.30 -8.87 -5.77
N PHE A 41 -4.56 -8.01 -4.82
CA PHE A 41 -4.33 -6.57 -4.90
C PHE A 41 -3.68 -6.09 -3.61
N TYR A 42 -3.15 -4.87 -3.62
CA TYR A 42 -2.50 -4.29 -2.44
C TYR A 42 -3.37 -3.18 -1.87
N ILE A 43 -3.52 -3.16 -0.54
CA ILE A 43 -3.99 -2.00 0.20
C ILE A 43 -2.77 -1.38 0.85
N LEU A 44 -2.54 -0.09 0.59
CA LEU A 44 -1.46 0.71 1.18
C LEU A 44 -2.07 1.82 2.03
N PHE A 45 -1.22 2.49 2.81
CA PHE A 45 -1.57 3.74 3.47
C PHE A 45 -2.05 4.78 2.45
N ASN A 46 -2.97 5.66 2.85
CA ASN A 46 -3.54 6.67 1.95
C ASN A 46 -3.31 8.11 2.43
N PRO A 47 -2.18 8.74 2.05
CA PRO A 47 -1.89 10.14 2.38
C PRO A 47 -2.85 11.19 1.81
N TRP A 48 -3.78 10.81 0.92
CA TRP A 48 -4.77 11.71 0.33
C TRP A 48 -6.10 11.72 1.10
N CYS A 49 -6.33 10.75 2.00
CA CYS A 49 -7.56 10.66 2.77
C CYS A 49 -7.40 11.38 4.11
N SER A 50 -8.22 12.41 4.36
CA SER A 50 -8.18 13.20 5.61
C SER A 50 -8.48 12.40 6.88
N ASP A 51 -9.11 11.23 6.73
CA ASP A 51 -9.46 10.33 7.82
C ASP A 51 -8.38 9.26 8.08
N ASP A 52 -7.36 9.17 7.22
CA ASP A 52 -6.22 8.27 7.38
C ASP A 52 -5.19 8.91 8.33
N GLU A 53 -4.55 8.10 9.17
CA GLU A 53 -3.55 8.55 10.15
C GLU A 53 -2.33 9.18 9.46
N VAL A 54 -2.04 8.80 8.21
CA VAL A 54 -0.91 9.32 7.44
C VAL A 54 -1.28 10.48 6.50
N TYR A 55 -2.43 11.12 6.70
CA TYR A 55 -2.87 12.21 5.84
C TYR A 55 -1.84 13.35 5.75
N VAL A 56 -1.59 13.82 4.53
CA VAL A 56 -0.78 15.01 4.26
C VAL A 56 -1.64 15.98 3.45
N GLU A 57 -1.91 17.16 3.99
CA GLU A 57 -2.82 18.13 3.38
C GLU A 57 -2.28 18.72 2.06
N GLY A 58 -1.02 19.16 2.09
CA GLY A 58 -0.40 19.87 0.98
C GLY A 58 0.07 18.97 -0.16
N GLU A 59 -0.13 19.45 -1.39
CA GLU A 59 0.21 18.70 -2.60
C GLU A 59 1.74 18.62 -2.80
N ASP A 60 2.46 19.70 -2.55
CA ASP A 60 3.92 19.74 -2.68
C ASP A 60 4.59 18.80 -1.66
N GLU A 61 4.06 18.74 -0.44
CA GLU A 61 4.52 17.81 0.60
C GLU A 61 4.22 16.35 0.23
N ARG A 62 3.05 16.05 -0.35
CA ARG A 62 2.78 14.70 -0.88
C ARG A 62 3.72 14.35 -2.03
N ASN A 63 3.99 15.29 -2.91
CA ASN A 63 4.93 15.10 -4.02
C ASN A 63 6.33 14.80 -3.49
N GLU A 64 6.81 15.54 -2.50
CA GLU A 64 8.15 15.35 -1.94
C GLU A 64 8.27 14.11 -1.03
N TYR A 65 7.32 13.89 -0.11
CA TYR A 65 7.46 12.85 0.91
C TYR A 65 6.98 11.48 0.46
N ILE A 66 6.11 11.41 -0.55
CA ILE A 66 5.47 10.16 -0.98
C ILE A 66 5.90 9.78 -2.40
N LEU A 67 5.82 10.73 -3.35
CA LEU A 67 5.99 10.43 -4.77
C LEU A 67 7.43 10.63 -5.27
N ASN A 68 8.26 11.40 -4.58
CA ASN A 68 9.65 11.61 -5.00
C ASN A 68 10.50 10.37 -4.71
N GLU A 69 11.05 9.76 -5.77
CA GLU A 69 11.88 8.56 -5.67
C GLU A 69 13.37 8.87 -5.49
N THR A 70 13.73 10.15 -5.47
CA THR A 70 15.12 10.58 -5.31
C THR A 70 15.24 11.64 -4.25
N GLY A 71 16.37 11.68 -3.57
CA GLY A 71 16.57 12.66 -2.51
C GLY A 71 18.03 12.94 -2.22
N LEU A 72 18.24 13.80 -1.24
CA LEU A 72 19.56 14.13 -0.71
C LEU A 72 19.68 13.64 0.73
N ILE A 73 20.68 12.82 0.98
CA ILE A 73 21.13 12.48 2.34
C ILE A 73 22.29 13.42 2.67
N TRP A 74 22.07 14.32 3.63
CA TRP A 74 23.11 15.21 4.14
C TRP A 74 24.05 14.45 5.07
N ARG A 75 25.36 14.55 4.82
CA ARG A 75 26.41 13.86 5.57
C ARG A 75 27.53 14.83 5.96
N GLY A 76 28.45 14.38 6.80
CA GLY A 76 29.59 15.17 7.25
C GLY A 76 29.42 15.68 8.68
N THR A 77 30.04 16.81 9.00
CA THR A 77 29.92 17.47 10.30
C THR A 77 29.05 18.70 10.18
N SER A 78 28.61 19.26 11.30
CA SER A 78 27.84 20.53 11.32
C SER A 78 28.55 21.66 10.58
N ASN A 79 29.89 21.66 10.58
CA ASN A 79 30.70 22.70 9.95
C ASN A 79 31.12 22.36 8.50
N CYS A 80 30.82 21.14 8.03
CA CYS A 80 31.17 20.70 6.69
C CYS A 80 30.11 19.68 6.20
N MET A 81 28.90 20.20 5.97
CA MET A 81 27.82 19.42 5.39
C MET A 81 28.07 19.14 3.91
N ARG A 82 27.80 17.92 3.49
CA ARG A 82 27.91 17.47 2.09
C ARG A 82 26.64 16.75 1.68
N PRO A 83 25.97 17.16 0.60
CA PRO A 83 24.82 16.44 0.08
C PRO A 83 25.27 15.16 -0.62
N CYS A 84 24.47 14.10 -0.51
CA CYS A 84 24.62 12.88 -1.30
C CYS A 84 23.30 12.56 -1.97
N SER A 85 23.29 12.51 -3.30
CA SER A 85 22.15 11.97 -4.03
C SER A 85 21.90 10.53 -3.63
N TRP A 86 20.62 10.20 -3.43
CA TRP A 86 20.15 8.87 -3.10
C TRP A 86 18.93 8.55 -3.96
N ASN A 87 18.88 7.32 -4.47
CA ASN A 87 17.73 6.80 -5.18
C ASN A 87 16.95 5.89 -4.23
N PHE A 88 15.75 6.31 -3.84
CA PHE A 88 14.84 5.53 -3.00
C PHE A 88 14.17 4.41 -3.79
N ALA A 89 13.87 4.65 -5.07
CA ALA A 89 13.39 3.64 -6.01
C ALA A 89 12.15 2.87 -5.53
N GLN A 90 11.24 3.51 -4.78
CA GLN A 90 10.09 2.81 -4.18
C GLN A 90 9.10 2.24 -5.21
N PHE A 91 9.05 2.77 -6.43
CA PHE A 91 8.17 2.29 -7.50
C PHE A 91 8.87 1.34 -8.49
N GLU A 92 10.16 1.04 -8.27
CA GLU A 92 10.88 0.06 -9.09
C GLU A 92 10.31 -1.36 -8.91
N GLU A 93 10.55 -2.19 -9.92
CA GLU A 93 10.02 -3.55 -9.97
C GLU A 93 10.41 -4.36 -8.73
N ASN A 94 9.44 -5.07 -8.16
CA ASN A 94 9.60 -5.97 -7.01
C ASN A 94 9.92 -5.30 -5.66
N ILE A 95 10.06 -3.97 -5.59
CA ILE A 95 10.38 -3.29 -4.32
C ILE A 95 9.25 -3.42 -3.30
N LEU A 96 7.99 -3.23 -3.70
CA LEU A 96 6.84 -3.44 -2.81
C LEU A 96 6.77 -4.88 -2.30
N GLN A 97 6.99 -5.87 -3.17
CA GLN A 97 6.98 -7.29 -2.82
C GLN A 97 8.11 -7.61 -1.83
N CYS A 98 9.30 -7.03 -2.03
CA CYS A 98 10.42 -7.14 -1.10
C CYS A 98 10.06 -6.56 0.28
N ILE A 99 9.44 -5.39 0.34
CA ILE A 99 9.02 -4.77 1.60
C ILE A 99 8.02 -5.68 2.33
N LEU A 100 6.98 -6.15 1.64
CA LEU A 100 5.99 -7.06 2.22
C LEU A 100 6.62 -8.38 2.68
N TYR A 101 7.60 -8.90 1.92
CA TYR A 101 8.36 -10.08 2.31
C TYR A 101 9.14 -9.85 3.61
N VAL A 102 9.83 -8.70 3.74
CA VAL A 102 10.57 -8.35 4.96
C VAL A 102 9.63 -8.25 6.16
N LEU A 103 8.53 -7.51 6.03
CA LEU A 103 7.55 -7.34 7.11
C LEU A 103 6.98 -8.68 7.58
N LYS A 104 6.62 -9.56 6.64
CA LYS A 104 6.00 -10.85 6.94
C LYS A 104 7.00 -11.88 7.46
N ASN A 105 8.15 -12.04 6.80
CA ASN A 105 9.04 -13.19 7.03
C ASN A 105 10.23 -12.86 7.94
N VAL A 106 10.73 -11.62 7.88
CA VAL A 106 11.88 -11.19 8.70
C VAL A 106 11.39 -10.60 10.01
N CYS A 107 10.49 -9.62 9.95
CA CYS A 107 9.94 -8.97 11.14
C CYS A 107 8.89 -9.84 11.85
N ARG A 108 8.34 -10.86 11.17
CA ARG A 108 7.31 -11.76 11.69
C ARG A 108 6.09 -11.01 12.23
N MET A 109 5.69 -9.95 11.53
CA MET A 109 4.48 -9.21 11.88
C MET A 109 3.28 -10.12 11.66
N SER A 110 2.58 -10.48 12.75
CA SER A 110 1.26 -11.09 12.65
C SER A 110 0.25 -10.01 12.23
N PRO A 111 -0.77 -10.36 11.45
CA PRO A 111 -1.96 -9.50 11.34
C PRO A 111 -2.39 -9.14 12.77
N SER A 112 -2.58 -7.85 13.04
CA SER A 112 -3.07 -7.40 14.34
C SER A 112 -4.30 -8.23 14.69
N ASN A 113 -4.33 -8.86 15.87
CA ASN A 113 -5.56 -9.43 16.39
C ASN A 113 -6.53 -8.25 16.59
N MET A 114 -7.36 -7.96 15.58
CA MET A 114 -8.52 -7.10 15.74
C MET A 114 -9.60 -7.84 16.52
#